data_AF-A0AAD1ARQ4-F1
#
_entry.id   AF-A0AAD1ARQ4-F1
#
_cell.length_a   1.000
_cell.length_b   1.000
_cell.length_c   1.000
_cell.angle_alpha   90.00
_cell.angle_beta   90.00
_cell.angle_gamma   90.00
#
_symmetry.space_group_name_H-M   'P 1'
#
loop_
_entity.id
_entity.type
_entity.pdbx_description
1 polymer ?
#
loop_
_entity_poly.entity_id
_entity_poly.type
_entity_poly.pdbx_seq_one_letter_code
_entity_poly.pdbx_strand_id
1 'polypeptide(L)'
;MLPWPNKIPQPNLPTIPHTDLIPSTYFSTIKTGCLPKRWWLPTSEPTSDGLDGVGIHAFGTPGAAITADDLPADFLPFAHTGHQYFGFDLSHDPRRIRYIDTEVDQWLTVAPDFDTFLKQLQPHPVRLPELPVHPQVFGHMAVIATAADWPALFDHARTFMTGAELGPWLVWLATSDESAKRQAAAEEYHFLSRYQPNFLTPNTTIELQKLLS
;
A
#
# COMPACT_ATOMS: atom_id res chain seq x y z
N MET A 1 -5.93 -11.29 3.51
CA MET A 1 -4.87 -10.39 3.00
C MET A 1 -4.36 -10.93 1.67
N LEU A 2 -3.53 -10.17 0.96
CA LEU A 2 -2.71 -10.60 -0.17
C LEU A 2 -1.23 -10.44 0.22
N PRO A 3 -0.32 -11.30 -0.27
CA PRO A 3 1.11 -11.11 -0.08
C PRO A 3 1.62 -9.91 -0.90
N TRP A 4 2.67 -9.23 -0.42
CA TRP A 4 3.39 -8.29 -1.28
C TRP A 4 4.07 -9.05 -2.43
N PRO A 5 4.01 -8.55 -3.67
CA PRO A 5 4.68 -9.17 -4.81
C PRO A 5 6.17 -9.42 -4.59
N ASN A 6 6.64 -10.62 -4.94
CA ASN A 6 8.06 -10.89 -5.03
C ASN A 6 8.69 -10.09 -6.18
N LYS A 7 9.99 -9.78 -6.05
CA LYS A 7 10.80 -9.08 -7.07
C LYS A 7 10.43 -7.61 -7.33
N ILE A 8 9.44 -7.08 -6.62
CA ILE A 8 9.17 -5.65 -6.53
C ILE A 8 9.78 -5.13 -5.23
N PRO A 9 10.30 -3.88 -5.20
CA PRO A 9 10.72 -3.25 -3.95
C PRO A 9 9.65 -3.40 -2.87
N GLN A 10 10.08 -3.89 -1.70
CA GLN A 10 9.20 -3.98 -0.54
C GLN A 10 8.94 -2.57 -0.02
N PRO A 11 7.72 -2.27 0.43
CA PRO A 11 7.45 -1.02 1.10
C PRO A 11 8.26 -0.98 2.39
N ASN A 12 8.70 0.22 2.77
CA ASN A 12 9.16 0.42 4.13
C ASN A 12 7.93 0.32 5.03
N LEU A 13 7.88 -0.69 5.89
CA LEU A 13 6.77 -0.96 6.79
C LEU A 13 7.26 -1.01 8.22
N PRO A 14 6.41 -0.66 9.20
CA PRO A 14 6.79 -0.81 10.58
C PRO A 14 6.86 -2.31 10.92
N THR A 15 7.69 -2.65 11.90
CA THR A 15 7.74 -3.99 12.48
C THR A 15 7.10 -4.02 13.86
N ILE A 16 6.38 -5.11 14.14
CA ILE A 16 5.58 -5.29 15.34
C ILE A 16 6.17 -6.41 16.22
N PRO A 17 6.55 -6.14 17.48
CA PRO A 17 7.07 -7.16 18.38
C PRO A 17 5.97 -8.11 18.85
N HIS A 18 6.32 -9.39 18.98
CA HIS A 18 5.48 -10.38 19.64
C HIS A 18 5.48 -10.14 21.16
N THR A 19 4.39 -9.53 21.66
CA THR A 19 4.17 -9.31 23.09
C THR A 19 2.70 -9.55 23.43
N ASP A 20 2.41 -9.76 24.71
CA ASP A 20 1.04 -9.91 25.21
C ASP A 20 0.21 -8.62 25.08
N LEU A 21 0.85 -7.49 24.78
CA LEU A 21 0.17 -6.22 24.52
C LEU A 21 -0.52 -6.21 23.16
N ILE A 22 -0.09 -7.04 22.20
CA ILE A 22 -0.59 -7.02 20.83
C ILE A 22 -1.54 -8.20 20.61
N PRO A 23 -2.78 -7.96 20.11
CA PRO A 23 -3.76 -9.02 19.98
C PRO A 23 -3.27 -10.09 19.00
N SER A 24 -3.45 -11.36 19.37
CA SER A 24 -3.07 -12.52 18.55
C SER A 24 -3.76 -12.54 17.18
N THR A 25 -4.90 -11.85 17.05
CA THR A 25 -5.63 -11.67 15.79
C THR A 25 -4.84 -10.82 14.79
N TYR A 26 -3.99 -9.89 15.24
CA TYR A 26 -3.05 -9.16 14.37
C TYR A 26 -2.10 -10.12 13.66
N PHE A 27 -1.38 -10.93 14.43
CA PHE A 27 -0.42 -11.90 13.90
C PHE A 27 -1.08 -12.97 13.03
N SER A 28 -2.31 -13.38 13.40
CA SER A 28 -3.08 -14.32 12.59
C SER A 28 -3.51 -13.72 11.25
N THR A 29 -3.82 -12.42 11.21
CA THR A 29 -4.21 -11.70 9.98
C THR A 29 -3.06 -11.62 8.99
N ILE A 30 -1.88 -11.18 9.46
CA ILE A 30 -0.73 -10.91 8.58
C ILE A 30 0.00 -12.18 8.09
N LYS A 31 -0.27 -13.35 8.68
CA LYS A 31 0.24 -14.65 8.19
C LYS A 31 -0.12 -14.92 6.73
N THR A 32 -1.22 -14.35 6.25
CA THR A 32 -1.71 -14.54 4.87
C THR A 32 -1.21 -13.48 3.89
N GLY A 33 -0.40 -12.53 4.37
CA GLY A 33 0.11 -11.39 3.60
C GLY A 33 -0.16 -10.06 4.30
N CYS A 34 0.40 -8.99 3.74
CA CYS A 34 0.34 -7.63 4.30
C CYS A 34 -0.63 -6.69 3.59
N LEU A 35 -1.14 -7.05 2.41
CA LEU A 35 -2.01 -6.18 1.61
C LEU A 35 -3.50 -6.44 1.88
N PRO A 36 -4.28 -5.43 2.31
CA PRO A 36 -5.70 -5.60 2.55
C PRO A 36 -6.54 -5.48 1.28
N LYS A 37 -7.46 -6.43 1.02
CA LYS A 37 -8.46 -6.28 -0.07
C LYS A 37 -9.57 -5.28 0.28
N ARG A 38 -9.87 -5.15 1.58
CA ARG A 38 -10.78 -4.15 2.15
C ARG A 38 -9.88 -3.17 2.87
N TRP A 39 -9.69 -1.99 2.30
CA TRP A 39 -8.56 -1.12 2.64
C TRP A 39 -8.96 0.31 2.98
N TRP A 40 -10.23 0.65 2.81
CA TRP A 40 -10.75 1.95 3.19
C TRP A 40 -11.38 1.88 4.56
N LEU A 41 -10.97 2.79 5.44
CA LEU A 41 -11.55 2.96 6.76
C LEU A 41 -12.40 4.24 6.76
N PRO A 42 -13.73 4.14 6.91
CA PRO A 42 -14.55 5.32 7.09
C PRO A 42 -14.19 6.08 8.36
N THR A 43 -14.08 7.39 8.27
CA THR A 43 -13.79 8.28 9.41
C THR A 43 -14.91 9.31 9.58
N SER A 44 -15.11 9.78 10.82
CA SER A 44 -16.06 10.86 11.11
C SER A 44 -15.53 12.24 10.72
N GLU A 45 -14.23 12.35 10.49
CA GLU A 45 -13.53 13.57 10.14
C GLU A 45 -12.77 13.36 8.82
N PRO A 46 -12.67 14.40 7.96
CA PRO A 46 -11.83 14.34 6.77
C PRO A 46 -10.38 14.02 7.11
N THR A 47 -9.72 13.26 6.24
CA THR A 47 -8.29 12.96 6.31
C THR A 47 -7.58 13.46 5.05
N SER A 48 -6.25 13.36 5.02
CA SER A 48 -5.45 13.68 3.82
C SER A 48 -5.82 12.82 2.60
N ASP A 49 -6.42 11.64 2.81
CA ASP A 49 -6.86 10.76 1.73
C ASP A 49 -8.26 11.12 1.18
N GLY A 50 -9.12 11.73 1.99
CA GLY A 50 -10.50 11.98 1.59
C GLY A 50 -11.40 12.52 2.70
N LEU A 51 -12.59 12.98 2.28
CA LEU A 51 -13.58 13.58 3.19
C LEU A 51 -14.27 12.57 4.10
N ASP A 52 -14.26 11.29 3.75
CA ASP A 52 -15.09 10.25 4.34
C ASP A 52 -14.29 9.04 4.85
N GLY A 53 -12.96 9.09 4.82
CA GLY A 53 -12.14 7.98 5.28
C GLY A 53 -10.66 8.12 4.97
N VAL A 54 -9.95 7.01 5.18
CA VAL A 54 -8.51 6.89 4.96
C VAL A 54 -8.13 5.48 4.52
N GLY A 55 -7.12 5.38 3.67
CA GLY A 55 -6.58 4.13 3.15
C GLY A 55 -5.51 3.51 4.04
N ILE A 56 -5.63 2.20 4.29
CA ILE A 56 -4.54 1.38 4.80
C ILE A 56 -3.93 0.57 3.65
N HIS A 57 -2.68 0.83 3.31
CA HIS A 57 -2.06 0.26 2.11
C HIS A 57 -1.21 -0.98 2.35
N ALA A 58 -0.71 -1.19 3.56
CA ALA A 58 -0.03 -2.42 3.94
C ALA A 58 0.10 -2.52 5.47
N PHE A 59 0.05 -3.75 5.98
CA PHE A 59 0.28 -4.07 7.38
C PHE A 59 1.74 -4.47 7.60
N GLY A 60 2.30 -3.99 8.70
CA GLY A 60 3.61 -4.35 9.22
C GLY A 60 3.78 -5.85 9.47
N THR A 61 5.04 -6.24 9.63
CA THR A 61 5.43 -7.64 9.82
C THR A 61 6.02 -7.84 11.22
N PRO A 62 6.11 -9.08 11.73
CA PRO A 62 6.72 -9.33 13.02
C PRO A 62 8.20 -8.92 13.04
N GLY A 63 8.63 -8.22 14.08
CA GLY A 63 10.02 -7.80 14.24
C GLY A 63 10.23 -6.90 15.45
N ALA A 64 11.43 -6.36 15.63
CA ALA A 64 11.69 -5.37 16.68
C ALA A 64 10.83 -4.13 16.43
N ALA A 65 10.30 -3.48 17.46
CA ALA A 65 9.52 -2.26 17.26
C ALA A 65 10.36 -1.19 16.57
N ILE A 66 9.80 -0.54 15.55
CA ILE A 66 10.35 0.72 15.03
C ILE A 66 9.76 1.84 15.87
N THR A 67 10.63 2.67 16.43
CA THR A 67 10.27 3.94 17.05
C THR A 67 10.59 5.05 16.05
N ALA A 68 9.65 5.96 15.84
CA ALA A 68 9.91 7.21 15.13
C ALA A 68 9.81 8.35 16.14
N ASP A 69 10.74 9.30 16.07
CA ASP A 69 10.86 10.39 17.06
C ASP A 69 9.65 11.34 17.03
N ASP A 70 8.87 11.33 15.94
CA ASP A 70 7.65 12.10 15.74
C ASP A 70 6.38 11.39 16.25
N LEU A 71 6.49 10.18 16.79
CA LEU A 71 5.35 9.42 17.31
C LEU A 71 5.32 9.37 18.85
N PRO A 72 4.13 9.25 19.46
CA PRO A 72 4.00 9.06 20.91
C PRO A 72 4.72 7.81 21.41
N ALA A 73 5.30 7.89 22.61
CA ALA A 73 6.00 6.76 23.23
C ALA A 73 5.09 5.55 23.51
N ASP A 74 3.78 5.77 23.66
CA ASP A 74 2.75 4.75 23.86
C ASP A 74 2.04 4.35 22.56
N PHE A 75 2.50 4.82 21.40
CA PHE A 75 1.95 4.45 20.11
C PHE A 75 2.87 3.46 19.39
N LEU A 76 2.31 2.31 19.03
CA LEU A 76 3.04 1.29 18.29
C LEU A 76 2.47 1.16 16.86
N PRO A 77 3.14 1.71 15.84
CA PRO A 77 2.65 1.68 14.47
C PRO A 77 2.67 0.27 13.91
N PHE A 78 1.56 -0.16 13.32
CA PHE A 78 1.43 -1.43 12.59
C PHE A 78 1.19 -1.25 11.10
N ALA A 79 1.04 -0.01 10.60
CA ALA A 79 1.02 0.34 9.19
C ALA A 79 1.46 1.79 9.04
N HIS A 80 2.12 2.13 7.93
CA HIS A 80 2.30 3.52 7.55
C HIS A 80 2.36 3.70 6.02
N THR A 81 2.05 4.91 5.57
CA THR A 81 2.20 5.40 4.20
C THR A 81 2.63 6.86 4.28
N GLY A 82 3.88 7.18 3.92
CA GLY A 82 4.40 8.54 4.15
C GLY A 82 4.27 8.96 5.62
N HIS A 83 3.57 10.06 5.87
CA HIS A 83 3.32 10.65 7.20
C HIS A 83 2.09 10.08 7.93
N GLN A 84 1.39 9.13 7.31
CA GLN A 84 0.16 8.55 7.83
C GLN A 84 0.45 7.20 8.48
N TYR A 85 0.03 7.02 9.72
CA TYR A 85 0.30 5.85 10.55
C TYR A 85 -1.00 5.29 11.11
N PHE A 86 -1.11 3.95 11.11
CA PHE A 86 -2.05 3.24 11.99
C PHE A 86 -1.28 2.48 13.04
N GLY A 87 -1.76 2.49 14.28
CA GLY A 87 -1.05 1.85 15.38
C GLY A 87 -1.92 1.54 16.57
N PHE A 88 -1.34 0.74 17.47
CA PHE A 88 -1.92 0.42 18.76
C PHE A 88 -1.63 1.52 19.76
N ASP A 89 -2.65 1.95 20.48
CA ASP A 89 -2.52 2.77 21.68
C ASP A 89 -2.24 1.86 22.89
N LEU A 90 -0.99 1.87 23.35
CA LEU A 90 -0.50 1.08 24.48
C LEU A 90 -0.87 1.66 25.84
N SER A 91 -1.47 2.85 25.90
CA SER A 91 -1.97 3.43 27.17
C SER A 91 -3.35 2.90 27.57
N HIS A 92 -4.07 2.22 26.68
CA HIS A 92 -5.44 1.74 26.90
C HIS A 92 -5.55 0.21 26.88
N ASP A 93 -6.43 -0.36 27.69
CA ASP A 93 -6.80 -1.79 27.63
C ASP A 93 -8.34 -1.92 27.53
N PRO A 94 -8.92 -2.45 26.43
CA PRO A 94 -8.23 -2.99 25.24
C PRO A 94 -7.46 -1.93 24.44
N ARG A 95 -6.44 -2.38 23.70
CA ARG A 95 -5.59 -1.52 22.86
C ARG A 95 -6.43 -0.93 21.73
N ARG A 96 -6.67 0.38 21.80
CA ARG A 96 -7.37 1.13 20.76
C ARG A 96 -6.51 1.22 19.51
N ILE A 97 -7.17 1.41 18.37
CA ILE A 97 -6.49 1.69 17.11
C ILE A 97 -6.55 3.19 16.85
N ARG A 98 -5.39 3.78 16.62
CA ARG A 98 -5.25 5.20 16.27
C ARG A 98 -4.76 5.35 14.85
N TYR A 99 -5.24 6.40 14.20
CA TYR A 99 -4.69 6.96 12.98
C TYR A 99 -3.97 8.26 13.35
N ILE A 100 -2.73 8.42 12.91
CA ILE A 100 -1.93 9.63 13.11
C ILE A 100 -1.40 10.07 11.76
N ASP A 101 -1.66 11.32 11.39
CA ASP A 101 -1.04 11.98 10.25
C ASP A 101 -0.14 13.10 10.75
N THR A 102 1.18 12.90 10.65
CA THR A 102 2.16 13.85 11.17
C THR A 102 2.39 15.05 10.26
N GLU A 103 1.89 15.02 9.02
CA GLU A 103 2.00 16.16 8.08
C GLU A 103 0.98 17.26 8.42
N VAL A 104 -0.22 16.87 8.82
CA VAL A 104 -1.34 17.79 9.11
C VAL A 104 -1.73 17.84 10.59
N ASP A 105 -0.93 17.23 11.46
CA ASP A 105 -1.16 17.14 12.91
C ASP A 105 -2.56 16.59 13.26
N GLN A 106 -2.98 15.52 12.57
CA GLN A 106 -4.27 14.86 12.80
C GLN A 106 -4.11 13.56 13.59
N TRP A 107 -4.87 13.43 14.69
CA TRP A 107 -4.74 12.34 15.64
C TRP A 107 -6.11 11.79 16.00
N LEU A 108 -6.50 10.66 15.41
CA LEU A 108 -7.83 10.08 15.56
C LEU A 108 -7.77 8.73 16.29
N THR A 109 -8.73 8.48 17.17
CA THR A 109 -9.04 7.10 17.60
C THR A 109 -10.07 6.55 16.62
N VAL A 110 -9.69 5.54 15.84
CA VAL A 110 -10.51 5.03 14.74
C VAL A 110 -11.24 3.73 15.09
N ALA A 111 -10.76 2.96 16.06
CA ALA A 111 -11.47 1.79 16.56
C ALA A 111 -11.14 1.49 18.04
N PRO A 112 -12.07 0.86 18.78
CA PRO A 112 -11.84 0.46 20.17
C PRO A 112 -10.83 -0.69 20.32
N ASP A 113 -10.68 -1.51 19.27
CA ASP A 113 -9.77 -2.65 19.22
C ASP A 113 -9.48 -3.07 17.76
N PHE A 114 -8.52 -3.97 17.57
CA PHE A 114 -8.09 -4.42 16.26
C PHE A 114 -9.15 -5.21 15.48
N ASP A 115 -9.94 -6.02 16.16
CA ASP A 115 -10.97 -6.83 15.51
C ASP A 115 -12.10 -5.96 14.96
N THR A 116 -12.45 -4.90 15.70
CA THR A 116 -13.41 -3.88 15.28
C THR A 116 -12.87 -3.08 14.10
N PHE A 117 -11.59 -2.66 14.16
CA PHE A 117 -10.92 -2.00 13.04
C PHE A 117 -10.99 -2.85 11.75
N LEU A 118 -10.63 -4.13 11.81
CA LEU A 118 -10.68 -5.01 10.64
C LEU A 118 -12.09 -5.18 10.06
N LYS A 119 -13.13 -5.18 10.91
CA LYS A 119 -14.53 -5.28 10.48
C LYS A 119 -15.01 -3.99 9.80
N GLN A 120 -14.49 -2.84 10.22
CA GLN A 120 -14.84 -1.53 9.66
C GLN A 120 -14.25 -1.32 8.27
N LEU A 121 -13.10 -1.93 7.94
CA LEU A 121 -12.49 -1.79 6.62
C LEU A 121 -13.45 -2.21 5.50
N GLN A 122 -13.52 -1.45 4.42
CA GLN A 122 -14.43 -1.67 3.29
C GLN A 122 -13.68 -1.80 1.96
N PRO A 123 -14.25 -2.50 0.97
CA PRO A 123 -13.81 -2.35 -0.41
C PRO A 123 -13.99 -0.89 -0.83
N HIS A 124 -13.04 -0.38 -1.60
CA HIS A 124 -13.10 0.97 -2.15
C HIS A 124 -12.53 0.95 -3.57
N PRO A 125 -13.06 1.79 -4.50
CA PRO A 125 -12.58 1.84 -5.87
C PRO A 125 -11.06 1.97 -5.95
N VAL A 126 -10.45 1.21 -6.87
CA VAL A 126 -9.02 1.30 -7.13
C VAL A 126 -8.76 2.59 -7.90
N ARG A 127 -8.39 3.64 -7.17
CA ARG A 127 -8.13 4.96 -7.72
C ARG A 127 -6.97 5.59 -6.95
N LEU A 128 -6.11 6.28 -7.69
CA LEU A 128 -5.09 7.13 -7.09
C LEU A 128 -5.69 8.55 -6.91
N PRO A 129 -5.41 9.22 -5.78
CA PRO A 129 -5.67 10.64 -5.59
C PRO A 129 -5.16 11.48 -6.77
N GLU A 130 -5.70 12.68 -6.96
CA GLU A 130 -5.28 13.57 -8.05
C GLU A 130 -3.89 14.18 -7.82
N LEU A 131 -3.39 14.11 -6.58
CA LEU A 131 -2.05 14.55 -6.19
C LEU A 131 -1.06 13.38 -6.29
N PRO A 132 0.24 13.66 -6.51
CA PRO A 132 1.28 12.64 -6.40
C PRO A 132 1.17 11.90 -5.07
N VAL A 133 1.14 10.58 -5.14
CA VAL A 133 1.02 9.73 -3.96
C VAL A 133 2.31 9.01 -3.66
N HIS A 134 2.47 8.60 -2.41
CA HIS A 134 3.57 7.74 -2.01
C HIS A 134 3.57 6.45 -2.87
N PRO A 135 4.73 5.97 -3.38
CA PRO A 135 4.80 4.81 -4.27
C PRO A 135 4.14 3.53 -3.73
N GLN A 136 4.04 3.40 -2.39
CA GLN A 136 3.32 2.31 -1.73
C GLN A 136 1.82 2.30 -2.04
N VAL A 137 1.19 3.48 -2.22
CA VAL A 137 -0.23 3.59 -2.61
C VAL A 137 -0.42 2.97 -3.99
N PHE A 138 0.42 3.38 -4.96
CA PHE A 138 0.44 2.75 -6.29
C PHE A 138 0.65 1.25 -6.16
N GLY A 139 1.65 0.81 -5.39
CA GLY A 139 1.95 -0.60 -5.25
C GLY A 139 0.80 -1.44 -4.68
N HIS A 140 0.06 -0.89 -3.72
CA HIS A 140 -1.14 -1.54 -3.23
C HIS A 140 -2.22 -1.63 -4.31
N MET A 141 -2.54 -0.50 -4.99
CA MET A 141 -3.50 -0.47 -6.08
C MET A 141 -3.11 -1.44 -7.21
N ALA A 142 -1.82 -1.49 -7.56
CA ALA A 142 -1.16 -2.39 -8.52
C ALA A 142 -1.37 -3.88 -8.24
N VAL A 143 -1.67 -4.26 -6.99
CA VAL A 143 -1.91 -5.65 -6.63
C VAL A 143 -3.38 -6.01 -6.66
N ILE A 144 -4.26 -5.07 -6.29
CA ILE A 144 -5.69 -5.34 -6.13
C ILE A 144 -6.53 -5.01 -7.37
N ALA A 145 -5.99 -4.28 -8.34
CA ALA A 145 -6.77 -3.87 -9.49
C ALA A 145 -7.04 -4.99 -10.50
N THR A 146 -8.07 -4.71 -11.29
CA THR A 146 -8.55 -5.55 -12.39
C THR A 146 -8.01 -5.01 -13.72
N ALA A 147 -8.27 -5.74 -14.80
CA ALA A 147 -7.90 -5.30 -16.15
C ALA A 147 -8.46 -3.92 -16.52
N ALA A 148 -9.63 -3.56 -16.00
CA ALA A 148 -10.28 -2.28 -16.30
C ALA A 148 -9.62 -1.09 -15.58
N ASP A 149 -8.92 -1.34 -14.48
CA ASP A 149 -8.34 -0.29 -13.64
C ASP A 149 -6.93 0.12 -14.11
N TRP A 150 -6.19 -0.80 -14.75
CA TRP A 150 -4.79 -0.58 -15.11
C TRP A 150 -4.52 0.62 -16.00
N PRO A 151 -5.30 0.90 -17.06
CA PRO A 151 -5.04 2.05 -17.92
C PRO A 151 -4.99 3.36 -17.13
N ALA A 152 -5.98 3.59 -16.26
CA ALA A 152 -6.05 4.80 -15.44
C ALA A 152 -4.93 4.87 -14.40
N LEU A 153 -4.53 3.72 -13.84
CA LEU A 153 -3.43 3.67 -12.88
C LEU A 153 -2.08 3.97 -13.52
N PHE A 154 -1.82 3.47 -14.73
CA PHE A 154 -0.60 3.78 -15.47
C PHE A 154 -0.58 5.23 -15.96
N ASP A 155 -1.71 5.74 -16.45
CA ASP A 155 -1.86 7.16 -16.81
C ASP A 155 -1.41 8.07 -15.67
N HIS A 156 -1.88 7.78 -14.46
CA HIS A 156 -1.50 8.55 -13.29
C HIS A 156 -0.05 8.27 -12.84
N ALA A 157 0.39 7.00 -12.81
CA ALA A 157 1.75 6.62 -12.42
C ALA A 157 2.83 7.36 -13.21
N ARG A 158 2.63 7.55 -14.52
CA ARG A 158 3.58 8.27 -15.38
C ARG A 158 3.74 9.75 -15.01
N THR A 159 2.84 10.32 -14.21
CA THR A 159 2.92 11.73 -13.79
C THR A 159 3.86 11.96 -12.60
N PHE A 160 4.13 10.93 -11.79
CA PHE A 160 4.93 11.08 -10.56
C PHE A 160 5.99 10.00 -10.36
N MET A 161 5.86 8.82 -10.95
CA MET A 161 6.86 7.75 -10.88
C MET A 161 7.87 7.87 -12.03
N THR A 162 9.13 7.60 -11.70
CA THR A 162 10.18 7.39 -12.70
C THR A 162 10.07 6.01 -13.32
N GLY A 163 10.67 5.79 -14.50
CA GLY A 163 10.72 4.46 -15.09
C GLY A 163 11.56 3.45 -14.30
N ALA A 164 12.44 3.90 -13.42
CA ALA A 164 13.13 3.02 -12.46
C ALA A 164 12.18 2.49 -11.38
N GLU A 165 11.16 3.27 -11.01
CA GLU A 165 10.13 2.85 -10.05
C GLU A 165 9.02 2.05 -10.71
N LEU A 166 8.52 2.48 -11.88
CA LEU A 166 7.43 1.79 -12.59
C LEU A 166 7.89 0.51 -13.30
N GLY A 167 9.12 0.49 -13.81
CA GLY A 167 9.66 -0.62 -14.60
C GLY A 167 9.56 -1.99 -13.93
N PRO A 168 9.99 -2.15 -12.67
CA PRO A 168 9.83 -3.40 -11.92
C PRO A 168 8.37 -3.88 -11.89
N TRP A 169 7.39 -2.99 -11.69
CA TRP A 169 5.96 -3.35 -11.65
C TRP A 169 5.49 -3.95 -12.98
N LEU A 170 5.91 -3.38 -14.10
CA LEU A 170 5.60 -3.93 -15.43
C LEU A 170 6.20 -5.33 -15.61
N VAL A 171 7.43 -5.55 -15.14
CA VAL A 171 8.08 -6.87 -15.19
C VAL A 171 7.31 -7.88 -14.35
N TRP A 172 6.88 -7.51 -13.13
CA TRP A 172 6.06 -8.38 -12.30
C TRP A 172 4.74 -8.74 -12.98
N LEU A 173 4.02 -7.76 -13.55
CA LEU A 173 2.79 -8.01 -14.30
C LEU A 173 3.03 -8.93 -15.52
N ALA A 174 4.13 -8.73 -16.25
CA ALA A 174 4.50 -9.56 -17.41
C ALA A 174 4.85 -11.00 -17.04
N THR A 175 5.37 -11.25 -15.82
CA THR A 175 5.70 -12.59 -15.32
C THR A 175 4.55 -13.31 -14.61
N SER A 176 3.40 -12.65 -14.45
CA SER A 176 2.22 -13.21 -13.78
C SER A 176 1.60 -14.36 -14.58
N ASP A 177 1.06 -15.36 -13.89
CA ASP A 177 0.26 -16.45 -14.51
C ASP A 177 -1.12 -15.97 -14.99
N GLU A 178 -1.61 -14.84 -14.48
CA GLU A 178 -2.86 -14.23 -14.91
C GLU A 178 -2.72 -13.49 -16.24
N SER A 179 -3.49 -13.87 -17.27
CA SER A 179 -3.44 -13.26 -18.60
C SER A 179 -3.77 -11.78 -18.60
N ALA A 180 -4.70 -11.34 -17.76
CA ALA A 180 -5.08 -9.93 -17.63
C ALA A 180 -3.90 -9.04 -17.19
N LYS A 181 -3.06 -9.53 -16.27
CA LYS A 181 -1.87 -8.81 -15.80
C LYS A 181 -0.81 -8.72 -16.89
N ARG A 182 -0.55 -9.83 -17.61
CA ARG A 182 0.38 -9.83 -18.74
C ARG A 182 -0.07 -8.90 -19.86
N GLN A 183 -1.37 -8.89 -20.16
CA GLN A 183 -1.93 -7.99 -21.16
C GLN A 183 -1.73 -6.52 -20.77
N ALA A 184 -2.00 -6.16 -19.51
CA ALA A 184 -1.78 -4.81 -19.02
C ALA A 184 -0.31 -4.37 -19.11
N ALA A 185 0.63 -5.26 -18.78
CA ALA A 185 2.06 -5.00 -18.96
C ALA A 185 2.42 -4.79 -20.43
N ALA A 186 1.87 -5.61 -21.33
CA ALA A 186 2.11 -5.50 -22.77
C ALA A 186 1.62 -4.17 -23.35
N GLU A 187 0.39 -3.78 -22.99
CA GLU A 187 -0.22 -2.53 -23.45
C GLU A 187 0.58 -1.31 -22.97
N GLU A 188 0.95 -1.28 -21.70
CA GLU A 188 1.73 -0.18 -21.15
C GLU A 188 3.15 -0.14 -21.73
N TYR A 189 3.81 -1.29 -21.88
CA TYR A 189 5.11 -1.37 -22.52
C TYR A 189 5.07 -0.88 -23.98
N HIS A 190 4.03 -1.24 -24.73
CA HIS A 190 3.83 -0.75 -26.09
C HIS A 190 3.59 0.77 -26.13
N PHE A 191 2.80 1.31 -25.20
CA PHE A 191 2.59 2.74 -25.07
C PHE A 191 3.93 3.46 -24.82
N LEU A 192 4.68 3.03 -23.80
CA LEU A 192 5.95 3.64 -23.43
C LEU A 192 6.97 3.55 -24.57
N SER A 193 7.09 2.39 -25.23
CA SER A 193 8.02 2.21 -26.36
C SER A 193 7.71 3.14 -27.53
N ARG A 194 6.44 3.48 -27.75
CA ARG A 194 6.00 4.34 -28.86
C ARG A 194 6.05 5.82 -28.53
N TYR A 195 5.61 6.20 -27.33
CA TYR A 195 5.37 7.61 -26.98
C TYR A 195 6.38 8.18 -25.99
N GLN A 196 7.06 7.32 -25.22
CA GLN A 196 8.06 7.71 -24.22
C GLN A 196 9.26 6.73 -24.21
N PRO A 197 9.98 6.56 -25.34
CA PRO A 197 10.92 5.44 -25.53
C PRO A 197 12.10 5.40 -24.54
N ASN A 198 12.39 6.51 -23.85
CA ASN A 198 13.46 6.61 -22.85
C ASN A 198 12.93 6.65 -21.41
N PHE A 199 11.63 6.41 -21.20
CA PHE A 199 11.03 6.43 -19.87
C PHE A 199 11.58 5.30 -19.00
N LEU A 200 11.55 4.07 -19.51
CA LEU A 200 12.06 2.88 -18.82
C LEU A 200 13.58 2.80 -18.86
N THR A 201 14.16 2.17 -17.84
CA THR A 201 15.60 1.89 -17.84
C THR A 201 15.96 0.91 -18.97
N PRO A 202 17.18 0.97 -19.55
CA PRO A 202 17.59 0.04 -20.59
C PRO A 202 17.45 -1.43 -20.20
N ASN A 203 17.76 -1.77 -18.95
CA ASN A 203 17.64 -3.14 -18.44
C ASN A 203 16.18 -3.60 -18.40
N THR A 204 15.28 -2.76 -17.87
CA THR A 204 13.84 -3.04 -17.86
C THR A 204 13.30 -3.22 -19.26
N THR A 205 13.67 -2.35 -20.21
CA THR A 205 13.23 -2.44 -21.61
C THR A 205 13.64 -3.78 -22.23
N ILE A 206 14.90 -4.19 -22.06
CA ILE A 206 15.40 -5.48 -22.58
C ILE A 206 14.66 -6.66 -21.94
N GLU A 207 14.37 -6.60 -20.64
CA GLU A 207 13.66 -7.66 -19.93
C GLU A 207 12.20 -7.78 -20.41
N LEU A 208 11.48 -6.66 -20.46
CA LEU A 208 10.09 -6.64 -20.96
C LEU A 208 9.99 -7.10 -22.41
N GLN A 209 10.94 -6.70 -23.27
CA GLN A 209 10.97 -7.16 -24.65
C GLN A 209 11.06 -8.69 -24.74
N LYS A 210 11.82 -9.36 -23.86
CA LYS A 210 11.94 -10.83 -23.84
C LYS A 210 10.71 -11.52 -23.27
N LEU A 211 10.04 -10.88 -22.31
CA LEU A 211 8.87 -11.46 -21.63
C LEU A 211 7.59 -11.34 -22.47
N LEU A 212 7.52 -10.33 -23.35
CA LEU A 212 6.32 -9.94 -24.09
C LEU A 212 6.41 -10.17 -25.61
N SER A 213 7.54 -10.69 -26.10
CA SER A 213 7.73 -11.16 -27.49
C SER A 213 7.13 -12.54 -27.70
#